data_AF-A0AAE2S8P3-F1
#
_entry.id   AF-A0AAE2S8P3-F1
#
_cell.length_a   1.000
_cell.length_b   1.000
_cell.length_c   1.000
_cell.angle_alpha   90.00
_cell.angle_beta   90.00
_cell.angle_gamma   90.00
#
_symmetry.space_group_name_H-M   'P 1'
#
loop_
_entity.id
_entity.type
_entity.pdbx_description
1 polymer ?
#
loop_
_entity_poly.entity_id
_entity_poly.type
_entity_poly.pdbx_seq_one_letter_code
_entity_poly.pdbx_strand_id
1 'polypeptide(L)'
;MMLAGCANEPKTSQPWLSSIRQELGYLGARNWVVIGEAALPIQSRPGLRVIQVDADIPEVLDGLEQVIEEKHHVSPRIYVTSEMAKVPYDYAPGIKEHRKDLEQALHGRETVRLDNEILMKLVNDTSKSYRVLVIKTRTALPYSSVFVELGSGYWSAESESALRKNMESDTP
;
A
#
# COMPACT_ATOMS: atom_id res chain seq x y z
N MET A 1 33.05 -24.66 33.31
CA MET A 1 33.13 -24.14 31.93
C MET A 1 31.70 -23.89 31.49
N MET A 2 31.25 -22.63 31.53
CA MET A 2 29.90 -22.23 31.14
C MET A 2 29.83 -22.20 29.60
N LEU A 3 28.95 -23.01 29.01
CA LEU A 3 28.64 -22.94 27.59
C LEU A 3 27.38 -22.09 27.42
N ALA A 4 27.57 -20.79 27.15
CA ALA A 4 26.65 -20.01 26.31
C ALA A 4 26.88 -20.50 24.86
N GLY A 5 25.91 -20.66 23.97
CA GLY A 5 24.63 -19.99 23.82
C GLY A 5 24.60 -19.44 22.39
N CYS A 6 23.79 -20.02 21.51
CA CYS A 6 23.28 -19.39 20.30
C CYS A 6 21.85 -19.91 20.11
N ALA A 7 20.92 -19.35 20.87
CA ALA A 7 19.52 -19.41 20.49
C ALA A 7 19.37 -18.51 19.25
N ASN A 8 18.77 -19.04 18.19
CA ASN A 8 18.31 -18.26 17.05
C ASN A 8 17.48 -17.08 17.59
N GLU A 9 17.91 -15.86 17.30
CA GLU A 9 17.04 -14.70 17.47
C GLU A 9 15.83 -14.87 16.54
N PRO A 10 14.59 -14.76 17.05
CA PRO A 10 13.43 -14.73 16.18
C PRO A 10 13.52 -13.49 15.29
N LYS A 11 13.15 -13.65 14.00
CA LYS A 11 13.00 -12.56 13.02
C LYS A 11 12.43 -11.32 13.72
N THR A 12 13.20 -10.24 13.70
CA THR A 12 12.92 -8.93 14.26
C THR A 12 11.43 -8.63 14.30
N SER A 13 10.85 -8.48 15.49
CA SER A 13 9.47 -8.02 15.62
C SER A 13 9.35 -6.66 14.95
N GLN A 14 8.69 -6.55 13.80
CA GLN A 14 8.40 -5.28 13.15
C GLN A 14 7.36 -4.50 13.98
N PRO A 15 7.75 -3.52 14.82
CA PRO A 15 6.83 -2.95 15.82
C PRO A 15 5.72 -2.14 15.16
N TRP A 16 5.93 -1.67 13.93
CA TRP A 16 4.96 -0.92 13.15
C TRP A 16 3.86 -1.80 12.54
N LEU A 17 4.07 -3.12 12.41
CA LEU A 17 3.10 -4.03 11.80
C LEU A 17 1.80 -4.11 12.62
N SER A 18 1.88 -4.00 13.95
CA SER A 18 0.69 -3.91 14.80
C SER A 18 -0.11 -2.64 14.57
N SER A 19 0.56 -1.51 14.29
CA SER A 19 -0.11 -0.25 13.97
C SER A 19 -0.86 -0.37 12.64
N ILE A 20 -0.23 -0.95 11.60
CA ILE A 20 -0.91 -1.22 10.33
C ILE A 20 -2.11 -2.14 10.54
N ARG A 21 -1.96 -3.21 11.33
CA ARG A 21 -3.04 -4.16 11.65
C ARG A 21 -4.22 -3.53 12.36
N GLN A 22 -3.95 -2.58 13.26
CA GLN A 22 -4.99 -1.81 13.94
C GLN A 22 -5.71 -0.88 12.95
N GLU A 23 -4.96 -0.09 12.18
CA GLU A 23 -5.54 0.88 11.25
C GLU A 23 -6.36 0.19 10.15
N LEU A 24 -5.82 -0.88 9.54
CA LEU A 24 -6.53 -1.67 8.53
C LEU A 24 -7.82 -2.29 9.06
N GLY A 25 -7.92 -2.59 10.36
CA GLY A 25 -9.15 -3.13 10.95
C GLY A 25 -10.36 -2.18 10.87
N TYR A 26 -10.13 -0.90 10.60
CA TYR A 26 -11.19 0.10 10.41
C TYR A 26 -11.41 0.50 8.94
N LEU A 27 -10.62 -0.05 8.02
CA LEU A 27 -10.70 0.26 6.60
C LEU A 27 -11.47 -0.83 5.85
N GLY A 28 -12.27 -0.42 4.89
CA GLY A 28 -13.01 -1.32 4.00
C GLY A 28 -12.82 -0.92 2.54
N ALA A 29 -13.71 -1.44 1.69
CA ALA A 29 -13.69 -1.10 0.28
C ALA A 29 -13.80 0.44 0.07
N ARG A 30 -13.08 0.97 -0.93
CA ARG A 30 -12.92 2.39 -1.28
C ARG A 30 -12.04 3.22 -0.34
N ASN A 31 -11.56 2.66 0.76
CA ASN A 31 -10.48 3.28 1.51
C ASN A 31 -9.15 3.12 0.79
N TRP A 32 -8.20 4.00 1.09
CA TRP A 32 -6.88 3.98 0.47
C TRP A 32 -5.80 3.87 1.53
N VAL A 33 -4.71 3.19 1.17
CA VAL A 33 -3.44 3.23 1.89
C VAL A 33 -2.40 3.83 0.95
N VAL A 34 -1.64 4.81 1.43
CA VAL A 34 -0.53 5.42 0.70
C VAL A 34 0.75 5.13 1.46
N ILE A 35 1.64 4.35 0.88
CA ILE A 35 2.99 4.10 1.40
C ILE A 35 3.88 5.17 0.81
N GLY A 36 4.06 6.24 1.58
CA GLY A 36 4.64 7.48 1.09
C GLY A 36 6.14 7.56 1.28
N GLU A 37 6.83 8.07 0.26
CA GLU A 37 8.21 8.54 0.37
C GLU A 37 8.32 9.65 1.43
N ALA A 38 9.53 9.86 1.97
CA ALA A 38 9.80 10.80 3.04
C ALA A 38 9.35 12.24 2.71
N ALA A 39 9.41 12.63 1.43
CA ALA A 39 9.01 13.96 0.96
C ALA A 39 7.52 14.08 0.55
N LEU A 40 6.74 12.98 0.53
CA LEU A 40 5.33 13.01 0.12
C LEU A 40 4.54 14.08 0.92
N PRO A 41 3.91 15.07 0.26
CA PRO A 41 3.16 16.10 0.93
C PRO A 41 1.85 15.54 1.51
N ILE A 42 1.56 15.86 2.77
CA ILE A 42 0.33 15.47 3.44
C ILE A 42 -0.57 16.69 3.55
N GLN A 43 -1.79 16.60 3.01
CA GLN A 43 -2.79 17.64 3.19
C GLN A 43 -3.51 17.48 4.53
N SER A 44 -3.77 18.58 5.22
CA SER A 44 -4.57 18.58 6.45
C SER A 44 -6.05 18.35 6.12
N ARG A 45 -6.58 17.16 6.42
CA ARG A 45 -7.98 16.78 6.18
C ARG A 45 -8.52 15.80 7.22
N PRO A 46 -9.83 15.84 7.56
CA PRO A 46 -10.41 14.93 8.54
C PRO A 46 -10.36 13.44 8.16
N GLY A 47 -10.47 13.13 6.86
CA GLY A 47 -10.42 11.75 6.35
C GLY A 47 -9.01 11.15 6.30
N LEU A 48 -7.97 11.91 6.66
CA LEU A 48 -6.58 11.49 6.51
C LEU A 48 -6.00 11.09 7.86
N ARG A 49 -5.46 9.88 7.92
CA ARG A 49 -4.70 9.35 9.05
C ARG A 49 -3.25 9.18 8.63
N VAL A 50 -2.31 9.69 9.43
CA VAL A 50 -0.88 9.52 9.16
C VAL A 50 -0.26 8.67 10.25
N ILE A 51 0.54 7.67 9.86
CA ILE A 51 1.51 7.03 10.74
C ILE A 51 2.88 7.14 10.10
N GLN A 52 3.93 7.22 10.93
CA GLN A 52 5.31 7.17 10.47
C GLN A 52 5.93 5.86 10.93
N VAL A 53 6.69 5.23 10.05
CA VAL A 53 7.38 3.99 10.31
C VAL A 53 8.86 4.15 9.96
N ASP A 54 9.71 3.53 10.77
CA ASP A 54 11.12 3.39 10.46
C ASP A 54 11.28 2.09 9.66
N ALA A 55 10.93 2.17 8.37
CA ALA A 55 11.03 1.11 7.37
C ALA A 55 11.02 1.72 5.96
N ASP A 56 11.50 0.97 4.97
CA ASP A 56 11.47 1.38 3.56
C ASP A 56 10.20 0.90 2.85
N ILE A 57 9.82 1.55 1.75
CA ILE A 57 8.57 1.27 1.03
C ILE A 57 8.38 -0.21 0.68
N PRO A 58 9.38 -0.95 0.13
CA PRO A 58 9.20 -2.38 -0.16
C PRO A 58 8.90 -3.21 1.10
N GLU A 59 9.59 -2.95 2.22
CA GLU A 59 9.36 -3.64 3.49
C GLU A 59 7.95 -3.36 4.04
N VAL A 60 7.50 -2.10 3.94
CA VAL A 60 6.16 -1.70 4.37
C VAL A 60 5.07 -2.28 3.48
N LEU A 61 5.33 -2.41 2.18
CA LEU A 61 4.41 -3.05 1.24
C LEU A 61 4.24 -4.53 1.59
N ASP A 62 5.34 -5.27 1.80
CA ASP A 62 5.30 -6.67 2.24
C ASP A 62 4.47 -6.84 3.52
N GLY A 63 4.74 -6.00 4.53
CA GLY A 63 3.99 -6.03 5.79
C GLY A 63 2.51 -5.65 5.62
N LEU A 64 2.20 -4.69 4.76
CA LEU A 64 0.82 -4.31 4.45
C LEU A 64 0.07 -5.48 3.80
N GLU A 65 0.67 -6.12 2.80
CA GLU A 65 0.10 -7.27 2.11
C GLU A 65 -0.13 -8.44 3.07
N GLN A 66 0.84 -8.75 3.92
CA GLN A 66 0.68 -9.76 4.97
C GLN A 66 -0.54 -9.48 5.84
N VAL A 67 -0.72 -8.24 6.29
CA VAL A 67 -1.86 -7.87 7.15
C VAL A 67 -3.19 -7.92 6.38
N ILE A 68 -3.20 -7.55 5.10
CA ILE A 68 -4.40 -7.67 4.26
C ILE A 68 -4.79 -9.15 4.13
N GLU A 69 -3.82 -10.03 3.85
CA GLU A 69 -4.02 -11.47 3.77
C GLU A 69 -4.52 -12.05 5.09
N GLU A 70 -3.98 -11.65 6.24
CA GLU A 70 -4.45 -12.08 7.57
C GLU A 70 -5.92 -11.69 7.83
N LYS A 71 -6.37 -10.56 7.28
CA LYS A 71 -7.64 -9.94 7.62
C LYS A 71 -8.79 -10.30 6.68
N HIS A 72 -8.51 -10.76 5.47
CA HIS A 72 -9.43 -11.28 4.44
C HIS A 72 -10.63 -10.40 4.00
N HIS A 73 -10.93 -9.28 4.65
CA HIS A 73 -12.11 -8.44 4.37
C HIS A 73 -11.88 -7.39 3.28
N VAL A 74 -10.62 -7.12 2.95
CA VAL A 74 -10.22 -6.21 1.86
C VAL A 74 -9.26 -6.89 0.90
N SER A 75 -9.21 -6.40 -0.33
CA SER A 75 -8.24 -6.80 -1.36
C SER A 75 -7.46 -5.58 -1.84
N PRO A 76 -6.15 -5.69 -2.14
CA PRO A 76 -5.37 -4.55 -2.59
C PRO A 76 -5.44 -4.41 -4.11
N ARG A 77 -5.69 -3.19 -4.60
CA ARG A 77 -5.37 -2.78 -5.96
C ARG A 77 -4.21 -1.79 -5.90
N ILE A 78 -3.06 -2.21 -6.41
CA ILE A 78 -1.80 -1.48 -6.24
C ILE A 78 -1.52 -0.59 -7.44
N TYR A 79 -1.18 0.66 -7.15
CA TYR A 79 -0.75 1.66 -8.11
C TYR A 79 0.66 2.13 -7.79
N VAL A 80 1.45 2.29 -8.84
CA VAL A 80 2.79 2.87 -8.79
C VAL A 80 2.88 4.02 -9.77
N THR A 81 3.79 4.96 -9.52
CA THR A 81 3.95 6.13 -10.38
C THR A 81 4.58 5.75 -11.73
N SER A 82 4.11 6.36 -12.81
CA SER A 82 4.72 6.25 -14.14
C SER A 82 6.14 6.82 -14.17
N GLU A 83 6.37 7.88 -13.41
CA GLU A 83 7.59 8.66 -13.35
C GLU A 83 8.74 7.86 -12.74
N MET A 84 8.48 7.05 -11.70
CA MET A 84 9.50 6.25 -11.04
C MET A 84 10.30 5.40 -12.03
N ALA A 85 9.68 4.86 -13.08
CA ALA A 85 10.38 4.08 -14.11
C ALA A 85 11.33 4.92 -14.98
N LYS A 86 11.08 6.23 -15.09
CA LYS A 86 11.80 7.16 -15.97
C LYS A 86 12.89 7.96 -15.25
N VAL A 87 12.90 7.99 -13.90
CA VAL A 87 13.91 8.71 -13.11
C VAL A 87 15.34 8.21 -13.45
N PRO A 88 16.23 9.06 -13.96
CA PRO A 88 17.61 8.65 -14.20
C PRO A 88 18.39 8.43 -12.90
N TYR A 89 19.33 7.49 -12.91
CA TYR A 89 20.13 7.15 -11.72
C TYR A 89 20.94 8.34 -11.21
N ASP A 90 21.50 9.16 -12.10
CA ASP A 90 22.37 10.29 -11.72
C ASP A 90 21.64 11.36 -10.91
N TYR A 91 20.31 11.45 -11.03
CA TYR A 91 19.48 12.36 -10.23
C TYR A 91 18.94 11.72 -8.95
N ALA A 92 18.98 10.39 -8.84
CA ALA A 92 18.49 9.64 -7.69
C ALA A 92 19.31 8.35 -7.48
N PRO A 93 20.50 8.44 -6.88
CA PRO A 93 21.28 7.26 -6.52
C PRO A 93 20.44 6.30 -5.66
N GLY A 94 20.47 5.01 -5.98
CA GLY A 94 19.64 3.98 -5.33
C GLY A 94 18.29 3.68 -6.01
N ILE A 95 17.83 4.49 -6.97
CA ILE A 95 16.53 4.27 -7.63
C ILE A 95 16.44 2.94 -8.39
N LYS A 96 17.56 2.43 -8.92
CA LYS A 96 17.61 1.13 -9.63
C LYS A 96 17.37 -0.05 -8.69
N GLU A 97 18.02 -0.02 -7.53
CA GLU A 97 17.86 -1.04 -6.49
C GLU A 97 16.46 -1.00 -5.92
N HIS A 98 15.97 0.18 -5.58
CA HIS A 98 14.60 0.37 -5.10
C HIS A 98 13.53 -0.20 -6.04
N ARG A 99 13.66 0.01 -7.37
CA ARG A 99 12.72 -0.58 -8.35
C ARG A 99 12.72 -2.10 -8.29
N LYS A 100 13.90 -2.72 -8.15
CA LYS A 100 14.05 -4.16 -8.06
C LYS A 100 13.45 -4.69 -6.76
N ASP A 101 13.71 -4.03 -5.64
CA ASP A 101 13.19 -4.43 -4.34
C ASP A 101 11.66 -4.29 -4.29
N LEU A 102 11.13 -3.21 -4.88
CA LEU A 102 9.69 -3.03 -5.02
C LEU A 102 9.05 -4.12 -5.90
N GLU A 103 9.69 -4.51 -7.01
CA GLU A 103 9.20 -5.60 -7.86
C GLU A 103 9.17 -6.94 -7.13
N GLN A 104 10.13 -7.18 -6.25
CA GLN A 104 10.14 -8.36 -5.37
C GLN A 104 9.00 -8.32 -4.34
N ALA A 105 8.81 -7.16 -3.71
CA ALA A 105 7.76 -6.94 -2.71
C ALA A 105 6.34 -7.04 -3.27
N LEU A 106 6.17 -6.76 -4.57
CA LEU A 106 4.89 -6.93 -5.26
C LEU A 106 4.49 -8.39 -5.46
N HIS A 107 5.41 -9.35 -5.26
CA HIS A 107 5.17 -10.78 -5.38
C HIS A 107 4.46 -11.21 -6.68
N GLY A 108 4.73 -10.50 -7.79
CA GLY A 108 4.11 -10.75 -9.10
C GLY A 108 2.67 -10.25 -9.25
N ARG A 109 2.13 -9.49 -8.29
CA ARG A 109 0.82 -8.83 -8.44
C ARG A 109 0.84 -7.83 -9.59
N GLU A 110 -0.30 -7.74 -10.26
CA GLU A 110 -0.51 -6.71 -11.25
C GLU A 110 -0.55 -5.33 -10.59
N THR A 111 0.21 -4.39 -11.16
CA THR A 111 0.20 -2.99 -10.75
C THR A 111 -0.39 -2.12 -11.86
N VAL A 112 -1.17 -1.12 -11.48
CA VAL A 112 -1.58 -0.06 -12.40
C VAL A 112 -0.55 1.07 -12.35
N ARG A 113 -0.05 1.51 -13.51
CA ARG A 113 0.83 2.67 -13.61
C ARG A 113 0.03 3.91 -13.96
N LEU A 114 0.15 4.95 -13.14
CA LEU A 114 -0.48 6.25 -13.35
C LEU A 114 0.50 7.37 -13.02
N ASP A 115 0.31 8.54 -13.63
CA ASP A 115 1.10 9.72 -13.30
C ASP A 115 0.84 10.15 -11.85
N ASN A 116 1.88 10.62 -11.16
CA ASN A 116 1.79 11.01 -9.75
C ASN A 116 0.73 12.08 -9.50
N GLU A 117 0.56 13.03 -10.43
CA GLU A 117 -0.48 14.06 -10.34
C GLU A 117 -1.89 13.44 -10.29
N ILE A 118 -2.15 12.42 -11.12
CA ILE A 118 -3.43 11.71 -11.17
C ILE A 118 -3.65 10.97 -9.85
N LEU A 119 -2.64 10.24 -9.35
CA LEU A 119 -2.74 9.51 -8.10
C LEU A 119 -3.01 10.44 -6.90
N MET A 120 -2.29 11.55 -6.83
CA MET A 120 -2.51 12.56 -5.80
C MET A 120 -3.91 13.16 -5.89
N LYS A 121 -4.44 13.39 -7.10
CA LYS A 121 -5.82 13.85 -7.29
C LYS A 121 -6.84 12.80 -6.82
N LEU A 122 -6.63 11.52 -7.13
CA LEU A 122 -7.51 10.43 -6.70
C LEU A 122 -7.55 10.29 -5.18
N VAL A 123 -6.39 10.29 -4.52
CA VAL A 123 -6.28 10.26 -3.05
C VAL A 123 -6.98 11.48 -2.45
N ASN A 124 -6.72 12.67 -3.01
CA ASN A 124 -7.31 13.92 -2.58
C ASN A 124 -8.84 13.92 -2.74
N ASP A 125 -9.37 13.42 -3.84
CA ASP A 125 -10.82 13.37 -4.04
C ASP A 125 -11.46 12.32 -3.12
N THR A 126 -10.81 11.17 -2.93
CA THR A 126 -11.25 10.10 -2.04
C THR A 126 -11.31 10.55 -0.57
N SER A 127 -10.31 11.32 -0.11
CA SER A 127 -10.22 11.79 1.27
C SER A 127 -11.37 12.71 1.71
N LYS A 128 -12.24 13.12 0.78
CA LYS A 128 -13.44 13.93 1.05
C LYS A 128 -14.58 13.09 1.61
N SER A 129 -14.64 11.82 1.24
CA SER A 129 -15.77 10.92 1.55
C SER A 129 -15.34 9.63 2.24
N TYR A 130 -14.07 9.24 2.09
CA TYR A 130 -13.50 8.02 2.64
C TYR A 130 -12.20 8.30 3.36
N ARG A 131 -11.77 7.34 4.17
CA ARG A 131 -10.49 7.38 4.86
C ARG A 131 -9.32 7.05 3.93
N VAL A 132 -8.23 7.77 4.16
CA VAL A 132 -6.92 7.51 3.58
C VAL A 132 -5.93 7.33 4.73
N LEU A 133 -5.27 6.17 4.79
CA LEU A 133 -4.13 5.94 5.67
C LEU A 133 -2.86 6.27 4.91
N VAL A 134 -2.08 7.24 5.38
CA VAL A 134 -0.74 7.55 4.86
C VAL A 134 0.29 6.95 5.81
N ILE A 135 1.13 6.07 5.30
CA ILE A 135 2.25 5.46 6.01
C ILE A 135 3.51 6.13 5.49
N LYS A 136 4.07 7.06 6.27
CA LYS A 136 5.32 7.75 5.95
C LYS A 136 6.51 6.86 6.27
N THR A 137 7.36 6.65 5.27
CA THR A 137 8.54 5.78 5.34
C THR A 137 9.83 6.61 5.39
N ARG A 138 10.98 5.93 5.57
CA ARG A 138 12.30 6.56 5.44
C ARG A 138 12.79 6.69 4.00
N THR A 139 12.10 6.08 3.03
CA THR A 139 12.53 6.06 1.62
C THR A 139 12.53 7.47 1.06
N ALA A 140 13.70 7.96 0.67
CA ALA A 140 13.92 9.31 0.16
C ALA A 140 14.27 9.27 -1.34
N LEU A 141 13.39 8.68 -2.15
CA LEU A 141 13.56 8.54 -3.60
C LEU A 141 12.34 9.11 -4.34
N PRO A 142 12.54 9.92 -5.38
CA PRO A 142 11.45 10.64 -6.04
C PRO A 142 10.47 9.68 -6.70
N TYR A 143 9.18 9.96 -6.52
CA TYR A 143 8.07 9.20 -7.11
C TYR A 143 7.99 7.74 -6.63
N SER A 144 8.70 7.37 -5.55
CA SER A 144 8.73 6.00 -5.03
C SER A 144 7.46 5.59 -4.27
N SER A 145 6.56 6.54 -3.99
CA SER A 145 5.33 6.27 -3.25
C SER A 145 4.45 5.22 -3.94
N VAL A 146 3.88 4.31 -3.15
CA VAL A 146 2.95 3.28 -3.59
C VAL A 146 1.55 3.61 -3.06
N PHE A 147 0.54 3.45 -3.91
CA PHE A 147 -0.85 3.74 -3.58
C PHE A 147 -1.67 2.47 -3.67
N VAL A 148 -2.49 2.20 -2.67
CA VAL A 148 -3.28 0.98 -2.58
C VAL A 148 -4.73 1.37 -2.38
N GLU A 149 -5.55 1.11 -3.38
CA GLU A 149 -7.01 1.18 -3.25
C GLU A 149 -7.50 -0.15 -2.66
N LEU A 150 -8.31 -0.09 -1.62
CA LEU A 150 -8.87 -1.28 -1.00
C LEU A 150 -10.19 -1.64 -1.67
N GLY A 151 -10.27 -2.84 -2.24
CA GLY A 151 -11.50 -3.49 -2.69
C GLY A 151 -12.10 -4.37 -1.59
N SER A 152 -13.23 -5.02 -1.88
CA SER A 152 -13.73 -6.09 -1.01
C SER A 152 -12.87 -7.34 -1.15
N GLY A 153 -12.52 -7.97 -0.03
CA GLY A 153 -11.72 -9.20 -0.02
C GLY A 153 -12.49 -10.46 -0.46
N TYR A 154 -13.82 -10.39 -0.44
CA TYR A 154 -14.71 -11.53 -0.71
C TYR A 154 -15.74 -11.25 -1.82
N TRP A 155 -15.66 -10.07 -2.46
CA TRP A 155 -16.59 -9.67 -3.52
C TRP A 155 -15.85 -8.90 -4.62
N SER A 156 -15.53 -9.58 -5.71
CA SER A 156 -14.77 -8.99 -6.81
C SER A 156 -15.65 -8.18 -7.74
N ALA A 157 -15.02 -7.38 -8.62
CA ALA A 157 -15.75 -6.64 -9.65
C ALA A 157 -16.48 -7.59 -10.63
N GLU A 158 -15.91 -8.76 -10.89
CA GLU A 158 -16.51 -9.82 -11.70
C GLU A 158 -17.72 -10.41 -11.00
N SER A 159 -17.64 -10.68 -9.69
CA SER A 159 -18.78 -11.14 -8.88
C SER A 159 -19.92 -10.12 -8.89
N GLU A 160 -19.62 -8.83 -8.68
CA GLU A 160 -20.60 -7.76 -8.77
C GLU A 160 -21.25 -7.69 -10.15
N SER A 161 -20.44 -7.75 -11.22
CA SER A 161 -20.93 -7.68 -12.59
C SER A 161 -21.85 -8.87 -12.94
N ALA A 162 -21.52 -10.07 -12.47
CA ALA A 162 -22.37 -11.25 -12.64
C ALA A 162 -23.70 -11.09 -11.89
N LEU A 163 -23.67 -10.59 -10.66
CA LEU A 163 -24.88 -10.31 -9.89
C LEU A 163 -25.80 -9.32 -10.62
N ARG A 164 -25.25 -8.21 -11.13
CA ARG A 164 -26.05 -7.19 -11.85
C ARG A 164 -26.75 -7.75 -13.07
N LYS A 165 -26.05 -8.58 -13.87
CA LYS A 165 -26.64 -9.26 -15.02
C LYS A 165 -27.79 -10.19 -14.63
N ASN A 166 -27.63 -10.94 -13.55
CA ASN A 166 -28.68 -11.84 -13.05
C ASN A 166 -29.91 -11.05 -12.57
N MET A 167 -29.70 -9.91 -11.90
CA MET A 167 -30.80 -9.04 -11.46
C MET A 167 -31.56 -8.44 -12.64
N GLU A 168 -30.87 -8.09 -13.73
CA GLU A 168 -31.51 -7.60 -14.96
C GLU A 168 -32.34 -8.69 -15.65
N SER A 169 -31.86 -9.94 -15.66
CA SER A 169 -32.59 -11.08 -16.25
C SER A 169 -33.78 -11.58 -15.43
N ASP A 170 -33.80 -11.29 -14.12
CA ASP A 170 -34.89 -11.66 -13.20
C ASP A 170 -35.98 -10.58 -13.08
N THR A 171 -35.93 -9.53 -13.90
CA THR A 171 -37.00 -8.52 -13.97
C THR A 171 -38.17 -9.10 -14.80
N PRO A 172 -39.39 -9.25 -14.24
CA PRO A 172 -40.55 -9.79 -14.96
C PRO A 172 -40.99 -8.95 -16.17
#